data_AF-A0A2T9XXU2-F1
#
_entry.id   AF-A0A2T9XXU2-F1
#
_cell.length_a   1.000
_cell.length_b   1.000
_cell.length_c   1.000
_cell.angle_alpha   90.00
_cell.angle_beta   90.00
_cell.angle_gamma   90.00
#
_symmetry.space_group_name_H-M   'P 1'
#
loop_
_entity.id
_entity.type
_entity.pdbx_description
1 polymer ?
#
loop_
_entity_poly.entity_id
_entity_poly.type
_entity_poly.pdbx_seq_one_letter_code
_entity_poly.pdbx_strand_id
1 'polypeptide(L)'
;MRRRAGISGIQQREKEKKILQEKGDEIAAKQIEKLGTQLETFKSSLEKIASEHGEQIKSDPNFRNQFQKMCLLVGVDPLASKKKGISGFLGFGDFYCELGIQIVDICIATREMNGGFIDIVDLQNRLLNIRKHNSISTEDIEYSISQLSPLGGNFKILTIGKRKIIQSMPHEFSNDHTEIMSILQVSIKSTLNEMRQSLGWSDERVLLGLESLQRDGILWVDMNCDEMIMEDTYGSAIDVGKNGNEFVAKTQDHLYRSLKSRHMTMIAIGGTIGTGLFVSSGATLSTGGPGGSLVAYILSGLIVYFVMTSLAEMSTYIPIAGSFNSFAGRFVEPSFGFSVAYNYWYSWIVTAATDLVAAGILMQLWVPKSKLNPFVWSVIVFLVVIFLNLFGARYYGEAEFWFALIKVIAVIIFIIIGLIYIFGWIGKGEKVGSSNWRYEDAPFVGGFGGVVQVFVFAGFAFQGTEIIGITSGESKNPSKD
;
A
#
# COMPACT_ATOMS: atom_id res chain seq x y z
N MET A 1 46.81 57.15 -44.12
CA MET A 1 45.45 57.69 -43.87
C MET A 1 44.41 56.77 -44.51
N ARG A 2 43.61 56.04 -43.73
CA ARG A 2 42.42 55.32 -44.25
C ARG A 2 41.34 56.37 -44.59
N ARG A 3 41.04 56.57 -45.88
CA ARG A 3 39.93 57.43 -46.33
C ARG A 3 38.63 56.93 -45.70
N ARG A 4 37.98 57.76 -44.87
CA ARG A 4 36.64 57.50 -44.34
C ARG A 4 35.67 57.34 -45.52
N ALA A 5 34.83 56.32 -45.49
CA ALA A 5 33.83 56.07 -46.52
C ALA A 5 32.92 57.30 -46.66
N GLY A 6 32.74 57.80 -47.89
CA GLY A 6 31.85 58.93 -48.17
C GLY A 6 30.40 58.59 -47.88
N ILE A 7 29.60 59.58 -47.47
CA ILE A 7 28.19 59.45 -47.05
C ILE A 7 27.34 58.72 -48.10
N SER A 8 27.61 58.95 -49.39
CA SER A 8 26.96 58.25 -50.51
C SER A 8 27.24 56.74 -50.54
N GLY A 9 28.47 56.32 -50.22
CA GLY A 9 28.83 54.89 -50.15
C GLY A 9 28.24 54.18 -48.93
N ILE A 10 27.95 54.90 -47.85
CA ILE A 10 27.24 54.36 -46.68
C ILE A 10 25.75 54.16 -47.02
N GLN A 11 25.12 55.15 -47.64
CA GLN A 11 23.72 55.05 -48.11
C GLN A 11 23.53 53.94 -49.15
N GLN A 12 24.49 53.74 -50.05
CA GLN A 12 24.42 52.69 -51.06
C GLN A 12 24.60 51.29 -50.44
N ARG A 13 25.52 51.14 -49.46
CA ARG A 13 25.63 49.89 -48.68
C ARG A 13 24.40 49.60 -47.82
N GLU A 14 23.75 50.63 -47.26
CA GLU A 14 22.49 50.45 -46.55
C GLU A 14 21.36 50.00 -47.47
N LYS A 15 21.25 50.56 -48.69
CA LYS A 15 20.30 50.11 -49.71
C LYS A 15 20.59 48.68 -50.17
N GLU A 16 21.84 48.34 -50.48
CA GLU A 16 22.24 46.99 -50.86
C GLU A 16 21.95 45.98 -49.73
N LYS A 17 22.22 46.36 -48.47
CA LYS A 17 21.91 45.53 -47.30
C LYS A 17 20.41 45.32 -47.12
N LYS A 18 19.58 46.34 -47.35
CA LYS A 18 18.11 46.20 -47.33
C LYS A 18 17.61 45.27 -48.44
N ILE A 19 18.11 45.40 -49.65
CA ILE A 19 17.73 44.52 -50.78
C ILE A 19 18.17 43.07 -50.50
N LEU A 20 19.36 42.85 -49.93
CA LEU A 20 19.82 41.53 -49.50
C LEU A 20 18.95 40.94 -48.40
N GLN A 21 18.50 41.78 -47.46
CA GLN A 21 17.61 41.36 -46.38
C GLN A 21 16.21 41.00 -46.90
N GLU A 22 15.62 41.83 -47.78
CA GLU A 22 14.33 41.55 -48.44
C GLU A 22 14.39 40.27 -49.28
N LYS A 23 15.46 40.06 -50.06
CA LYS A 23 15.65 38.80 -50.80
C LYS A 23 15.86 37.61 -49.87
N GLY A 24 16.55 37.80 -48.74
CA GLY A 24 16.71 36.77 -47.71
C GLY A 24 15.37 36.34 -47.12
N ASP A 25 14.52 37.31 -46.78
CA ASP A 25 13.19 37.10 -46.24
C ASP A 25 12.27 36.43 -47.29
N GLU A 26 12.35 36.81 -48.56
CA GLU A 26 11.59 36.18 -49.65
C GLU A 26 12.01 34.72 -49.88
N ILE A 27 13.32 34.42 -49.84
CA ILE A 27 13.83 33.06 -49.96
C ILE A 27 13.38 32.22 -48.75
N ALA A 28 13.45 32.77 -47.54
CA ALA A 28 12.98 32.10 -46.33
C ALA A 28 11.47 31.79 -46.41
N ALA A 29 10.66 32.74 -46.87
CA ALA A 29 9.23 32.55 -47.06
C ALA A 29 8.92 31.45 -48.09
N LYS A 30 9.59 31.47 -49.25
CA LYS A 30 9.47 30.42 -50.28
C LYS A 30 9.89 29.05 -49.76
N GLN A 31 10.90 29.00 -48.89
CA GLN A 31 11.37 27.75 -48.30
C GLN A 31 10.37 27.19 -47.29
N ILE A 32 9.72 28.04 -46.49
CA ILE A 32 8.62 27.65 -45.58
C ILE A 32 7.41 27.15 -46.37
N GLU A 33 7.05 27.83 -47.46
CA GLU A 33 5.94 27.41 -48.34
C GLU A 33 6.23 26.04 -49.00
N LYS A 34 7.46 25.84 -49.49
CA LYS A 34 7.91 24.56 -50.02
C LYS A 34 7.89 23.45 -48.97
N LEU A 35 8.27 23.74 -47.72
CA LEU A 35 8.17 22.78 -46.62
C LEU A 35 6.71 22.44 -46.29
N GLY A 36 5.81 23.43 -46.34
CA GLY A 36 4.37 23.22 -46.14
C GLY A 36 3.79 22.25 -47.17
N THR A 37 4.07 22.47 -48.46
CA THR A 37 3.62 21.59 -49.55
C THR A 37 4.23 20.17 -49.46
N GLN A 38 5.49 20.05 -49.05
CA GLN A 38 6.12 18.74 -48.78
C GLN A 38 5.45 18.01 -47.62
N LEU A 39 5.10 18.71 -46.54
CA LEU A 39 4.37 18.16 -45.39
C LEU A 39 2.96 17.68 -45.77
N GLU A 40 2.24 18.43 -46.61
CA GLU A 40 0.93 18.00 -47.12
C GLU A 40 1.04 16.76 -48.00
N THR A 41 2.03 16.72 -48.91
CA THR A 41 2.29 15.55 -49.76
C THR A 41 2.68 14.32 -48.94
N PHE A 42 3.46 14.53 -47.87
CA PHE A 42 3.82 13.47 -46.93
C PHE A 42 2.60 12.98 -46.16
N LYS A 43 1.76 13.88 -45.66
CA LYS A 43 0.51 13.55 -44.95
C LYS A 43 -0.43 12.73 -45.84
N SER A 44 -0.64 13.14 -47.09
CA SER A 44 -1.50 12.38 -48.02
C SER A 44 -0.91 11.00 -48.35
N SER A 45 0.41 10.88 -48.42
CA SER A 45 1.08 9.58 -48.62
C SER A 45 0.92 8.65 -47.41
N LEU A 46 1.02 9.20 -46.20
CA LEU A 46 0.74 8.47 -44.96
C LEU A 46 -0.72 8.04 -44.87
N GLU A 47 -1.67 8.89 -45.24
CA GLU A 47 -3.11 8.55 -45.30
C GLU A 47 -3.38 7.43 -46.30
N LYS A 48 -2.69 7.42 -47.45
CA LYS A 48 -2.77 6.33 -48.42
C LYS A 48 -2.23 5.02 -47.84
N ILE A 49 -1.02 5.02 -47.28
CA ILE A 49 -0.42 3.84 -46.64
C ILE A 49 -1.32 3.31 -45.52
N ALA A 50 -1.93 4.21 -44.74
CA ALA A 50 -2.88 3.85 -43.69
C ALA A 50 -4.10 3.10 -44.23
N SER A 51 -4.71 3.62 -45.30
CA SER A 51 -5.90 3.01 -45.90
C SER A 51 -5.62 1.67 -46.57
N GLU A 52 -4.45 1.50 -47.20
CA GLU A 52 -4.10 0.30 -47.97
C GLU A 52 -3.50 -0.80 -47.08
N HIS A 53 -2.73 -0.43 -46.04
CA HIS A 53 -1.94 -1.35 -45.22
C HIS A 53 -2.30 -1.34 -43.72
N GLY A 54 -3.37 -0.67 -43.29
CA GLY A 54 -3.74 -0.55 -41.87
C GLY A 54 -3.85 -1.88 -41.11
N GLU A 55 -4.38 -2.93 -41.74
CA GLU A 55 -4.44 -4.27 -41.13
C GLU A 55 -3.08 -4.98 -41.10
N GLN A 56 -2.20 -4.72 -42.06
CA GLN A 56 -0.82 -5.22 -42.05
C GLN A 56 -0.01 -4.57 -40.93
N ILE A 57 -0.28 -3.29 -40.62
CA ILE A 57 0.30 -2.61 -39.47
C ILE A 57 -0.15 -3.29 -38.16
N LYS A 58 -1.38 -3.80 -38.05
CA LYS A 58 -1.79 -4.50 -36.82
C LYS A 58 -1.22 -5.91 -36.70
N SER A 59 -0.96 -6.57 -37.82
CA SER A 59 -0.61 -8.01 -37.85
C SER A 59 0.88 -8.31 -38.02
N ASP A 60 1.66 -7.43 -38.68
CA ASP A 60 3.10 -7.64 -38.92
C ASP A 60 3.97 -6.66 -38.09
N PRO A 61 4.70 -7.17 -37.07
CA PRO A 61 5.59 -6.36 -36.24
C PRO A 61 6.74 -5.74 -37.03
N ASN A 62 7.26 -6.41 -38.06
CA ASN A 62 8.37 -5.88 -38.86
C ASN A 62 7.93 -4.66 -39.64
N PHE A 63 6.74 -4.74 -40.25
CA PHE A 63 6.14 -3.62 -40.97
C PHE A 63 5.86 -2.44 -40.03
N ARG A 64 5.32 -2.69 -38.83
CA ARG A 64 5.14 -1.63 -37.79
C ARG A 64 6.42 -0.89 -37.48
N ASN A 65 7.50 -1.63 -37.22
CA ASN A 65 8.79 -1.06 -36.84
C ASN A 65 9.38 -0.20 -37.97
N GLN A 66 9.29 -0.66 -39.23
CA GLN A 66 9.71 0.14 -40.38
C GLN A 66 8.88 1.41 -40.55
N PHE A 67 7.56 1.31 -40.42
CA PHE A 67 6.66 2.45 -40.49
C PHE A 67 6.97 3.48 -39.40
N GLN A 68 7.18 3.03 -38.17
CA GLN A 68 7.56 3.89 -37.05
C GLN A 68 8.90 4.60 -37.28
N LYS A 69 9.92 3.87 -37.73
CA LYS A 69 11.24 4.47 -38.07
C LYS A 69 11.10 5.54 -39.14
N MET A 70 10.26 5.32 -40.15
CA MET A 70 9.99 6.33 -41.17
C MET A 70 9.34 7.58 -40.57
N CYS A 71 8.33 7.44 -39.70
CA CYS A 71 7.70 8.57 -39.02
C CYS A 71 8.69 9.36 -38.15
N LEU A 72 9.54 8.66 -37.39
CA LEU A 72 10.56 9.27 -36.53
C LEU A 72 11.64 10.02 -37.33
N LEU A 73 12.06 9.50 -38.49
CA LEU A 73 13.03 10.19 -39.37
C LEU A 73 12.50 11.53 -39.90
N VAL A 74 11.18 11.64 -40.08
CA VAL A 74 10.52 12.88 -40.52
C VAL A 74 10.17 13.78 -39.33
N GLY A 75 10.34 13.30 -38.09
CA GLY A 75 10.02 14.05 -36.87
C GLY A 75 8.52 14.09 -36.56
N VAL A 76 7.74 13.14 -37.10
CA VAL A 76 6.30 13.03 -36.84
C VAL A 76 6.06 11.88 -35.87
N ASP A 77 5.46 12.17 -34.71
CA ASP A 77 5.01 11.12 -33.78
C ASP A 77 3.64 10.58 -34.24
N PRO A 78 3.55 9.29 -34.62
CA PRO A 78 2.31 8.68 -35.07
C PRO A 78 1.21 8.60 -33.99
N LEU A 79 1.53 8.79 -32.70
CA LEU A 79 0.60 8.66 -31.57
C LEU A 79 0.12 9.99 -30.98
N ALA A 80 0.79 11.11 -31.26
CA ALA A 80 0.51 12.40 -30.60
C ALA A 80 -0.84 13.05 -30.99
N SER A 81 -1.51 12.61 -32.06
CA SER A 81 -2.66 13.33 -32.63
C SER A 81 -4.02 12.64 -32.42
N LYS A 82 -4.60 12.78 -31.21
CA LYS A 82 -5.87 12.12 -30.81
C LYS A 82 -7.16 12.69 -31.43
N LYS A 83 -7.14 13.81 -32.18
CA LYS A 83 -8.41 14.46 -32.59
C LYS A 83 -8.61 14.73 -34.08
N LYS A 84 -7.56 14.88 -34.90
CA LYS A 84 -7.67 15.14 -36.37
C LYS A 84 -6.40 14.78 -37.18
N GLY A 85 -5.59 13.83 -36.72
CA GLY A 85 -4.33 13.47 -37.39
C GLY A 85 -4.13 11.96 -37.53
N ILE A 86 -2.93 11.61 -37.99
CA ILE A 86 -2.47 10.26 -38.39
C ILE A 86 -2.94 9.17 -37.41
N SER A 87 -2.90 9.39 -36.10
CA SER A 87 -3.30 8.39 -35.09
C SER A 87 -4.78 7.94 -35.16
N GLY A 88 -5.70 8.85 -35.49
CA GLY A 88 -7.14 8.58 -35.50
C GLY A 88 -7.63 7.83 -36.74
N PHE A 89 -6.80 7.74 -37.78
CA PHE A 89 -7.14 7.09 -39.05
C PHE A 89 -6.52 5.69 -39.22
N LEU A 90 -5.58 5.32 -38.34
CA LEU A 90 -4.69 4.17 -38.52
C LEU A 90 -4.97 2.99 -37.58
N GLY A 91 -5.76 3.17 -36.51
CA GLY A 91 -5.88 2.17 -35.42
C GLY A 91 -4.55 1.83 -34.71
N PHE A 92 -3.46 2.51 -35.11
CA PHE A 92 -2.12 2.38 -34.56
C PHE A 92 -2.08 2.92 -33.12
N GLY A 93 -2.77 4.04 -32.87
CA GLY A 93 -2.95 4.61 -31.54
C GLY A 93 -3.55 3.63 -30.54
N ASP A 94 -4.64 2.99 -30.97
CA ASP A 94 -5.40 2.05 -30.14
C ASP A 94 -4.55 0.83 -29.77
N PHE A 95 -3.78 0.30 -30.73
CA PHE A 95 -2.88 -0.83 -30.49
C PHE A 95 -1.87 -0.55 -29.36
N TYR A 96 -1.15 0.58 -29.41
CA TYR A 96 -0.12 0.91 -28.41
C TYR A 96 -0.71 1.34 -27.07
N CYS A 97 -1.89 1.98 -27.07
CA CYS A 97 -2.61 2.28 -25.83
C CYS A 97 -3.06 0.99 -25.14
N GLU A 98 -3.64 0.05 -25.89
CA GLU A 98 -4.06 -1.25 -25.37
C GLU A 98 -2.86 -2.07 -24.89
N LEU A 99 -1.77 -2.08 -25.67
CA LEU A 99 -0.52 -2.73 -25.27
C LEU A 99 0.05 -2.10 -24.00
N GLY A 100 0.00 -0.77 -23.87
CA GLY A 100 0.42 -0.04 -22.67
C GLY A 100 -0.37 -0.46 -21.42
N ILE A 101 -1.69 -0.60 -21.53
CA ILE A 101 -2.54 -1.09 -20.43
C ILE A 101 -2.14 -2.51 -20.03
N GLN A 102 -1.95 -3.40 -21.01
CA GLN A 102 -1.56 -4.79 -20.74
C GLN A 102 -0.18 -4.91 -20.08
N ILE A 103 0.77 -4.07 -20.50
CA ILE A 103 2.10 -3.96 -19.87
C ILE A 103 1.93 -3.56 -18.41
N VAL A 104 1.12 -2.54 -18.13
CA VAL A 104 0.85 -2.06 -16.76
C VAL A 104 0.21 -3.17 -15.91
N ASP A 105 -0.79 -3.87 -16.44
CA ASP A 105 -1.48 -4.96 -15.74
C ASP A 105 -0.52 -6.10 -15.38
N ILE A 106 0.34 -6.53 -16.32
CA ILE A 106 1.35 -7.56 -16.06
C ILE A 106 2.36 -7.07 -15.01
N CYS A 107 2.81 -5.82 -15.11
CA CYS A 107 3.76 -5.27 -14.16
C CYS A 107 3.17 -5.19 -12.75
N ILE A 108 1.90 -4.83 -12.61
CA ILE A 108 1.18 -4.83 -11.32
C ILE A 108 1.02 -6.27 -10.80
N ALA A 109 0.60 -7.21 -11.65
CA ALA A 109 0.35 -8.59 -11.26
C ALA A 109 1.63 -9.36 -10.88
N THR A 110 2.78 -9.00 -11.46
CA THR A 110 4.07 -9.66 -11.18
C THR A 110 4.90 -8.95 -10.11
N ARG A 111 4.45 -7.77 -9.65
CA ARG A 111 5.18 -6.90 -8.74
C ARG A 111 5.62 -7.58 -7.45
N GLU A 112 4.74 -8.36 -6.84
CA GLU A 112 5.06 -9.07 -5.59
C GLU A 112 6.13 -10.14 -5.79
N MET A 113 6.28 -10.67 -7.01
CA MET A 113 7.26 -11.71 -7.31
C MET A 113 8.62 -11.17 -7.71
N ASN A 114 8.67 -10.00 -8.36
CA ASN A 114 9.87 -9.49 -9.01
C ASN A 114 10.30 -8.08 -8.56
N GLY A 115 9.68 -7.54 -7.51
CA GLY A 115 10.01 -6.21 -6.97
C GLY A 115 9.69 -5.05 -7.92
N GLY A 116 8.92 -5.30 -8.99
CA GLY A 116 8.66 -4.30 -10.04
C GLY A 116 9.70 -4.26 -11.16
N PHE A 117 10.54 -5.28 -11.28
CA PHE A 117 11.51 -5.45 -12.36
C PHE A 117 11.16 -6.65 -13.23
N ILE A 118 10.97 -6.44 -14.54
CA ILE A 118 10.67 -7.53 -15.47
C ILE A 118 11.57 -7.47 -16.69
N ASP A 119 12.17 -8.60 -17.07
CA ASP A 119 12.92 -8.74 -18.31
C ASP A 119 11.98 -8.48 -19.50
N ILE A 120 12.44 -7.70 -20.49
CA ILE A 120 11.63 -7.39 -21.67
C ILE A 120 11.17 -8.64 -22.43
N VAL A 121 12.01 -9.69 -22.45
CA VAL A 121 11.70 -10.97 -23.09
C VAL A 121 10.63 -11.74 -22.31
N ASP A 122 10.72 -11.74 -20.98
CA ASP A 122 9.71 -12.37 -20.13
C ASP A 122 8.37 -11.64 -20.21
N LEU A 123 8.39 -10.31 -20.29
CA LEU A 123 7.19 -9.51 -20.52
C LEU A 123 6.57 -9.82 -21.88
N GLN A 124 7.38 -9.92 -22.94
CA GLN A 124 6.92 -10.29 -24.28
C GLN A 124 6.25 -11.67 -24.26
N ASN A 125 6.87 -12.67 -23.64
CA ASN A 125 6.30 -14.01 -23.52
C ASN A 125 4.95 -14.00 -22.79
N ARG A 126 4.81 -13.22 -21.71
CA ARG A 126 3.55 -13.07 -20.98
C ARG A 126 2.48 -12.37 -21.81
N LEU A 127 2.85 -11.33 -22.55
CA LEU A 127 1.93 -10.63 -23.46
C LEU A 127 1.43 -11.55 -24.59
N LEU A 128 2.31 -12.37 -25.17
CA LEU A 128 1.95 -13.35 -26.21
C LEU A 128 1.00 -14.42 -25.68
N ASN A 129 1.13 -14.83 -24.41
CA ASN A 129 0.19 -15.76 -23.79
C ASN A 129 -1.23 -15.16 -23.64
N ILE A 130 -1.32 -13.85 -23.40
CA ILE A 130 -2.61 -13.13 -23.32
C ILE A 130 -3.18 -12.91 -24.73
N ARG A 131 -2.34 -12.49 -25.68
CA ARG A 131 -2.73 -12.22 -27.07
C ARG A 131 -2.45 -13.41 -27.98
N LYS A 132 -3.35 -14.40 -27.97
CA LYS A 132 -3.25 -15.61 -28.81
C LYS A 132 -3.09 -15.39 -30.32
N HIS A 133 -3.44 -14.21 -30.85
CA HIS A 133 -3.49 -13.93 -32.30
C HIS A 133 -2.63 -12.75 -32.78
N ASN A 134 -2.04 -11.95 -31.89
CA ASN A 134 -1.26 -10.76 -32.29
C ASN A 134 0.21 -10.95 -31.93
N SER A 135 1.07 -10.93 -32.94
CA SER A 135 2.51 -10.89 -32.79
C SER A 135 2.94 -9.52 -32.23
N ILE A 136 3.76 -9.54 -31.18
CA ILE A 136 4.30 -8.34 -30.51
C ILE A 136 5.83 -8.46 -30.56
N SER A 137 6.51 -7.40 -31.00
CA SER A 137 7.97 -7.29 -30.94
C SER A 137 8.45 -6.61 -29.66
N THR A 138 9.73 -6.76 -29.33
CA THR A 138 10.36 -6.02 -28.21
C THR A 138 10.32 -4.51 -28.44
N GLU A 139 10.45 -4.07 -29.68
CA GLU A 139 10.38 -2.66 -30.06
C GLU A 139 8.99 -2.07 -29.84
N ASP A 140 7.93 -2.87 -30.07
CA ASP A 140 6.56 -2.43 -29.76
C ASP A 140 6.41 -2.16 -28.25
N ILE A 141 7.01 -2.99 -27.40
CA ILE A 141 7.00 -2.85 -25.93
C ILE A 141 7.77 -1.60 -25.51
N GLU A 142 8.99 -1.41 -26.03
CA GLU A 142 9.81 -0.22 -25.73
C GLU A 142 9.08 1.06 -26.10
N TYR A 143 8.44 1.07 -27.27
CA TYR A 143 7.68 2.21 -27.72
C TYR A 143 6.45 2.46 -26.85
N SER A 144 5.64 1.44 -26.54
CA SER A 144 4.50 1.58 -25.61
C SER A 144 4.93 2.16 -24.26
N ILE A 145 6.06 1.71 -23.71
CA ILE A 145 6.57 2.21 -22.41
C ILE A 145 6.99 3.68 -22.49
N SER A 146 7.63 4.09 -23.59
CA SER A 146 7.99 5.51 -23.78
C SER A 146 6.76 6.44 -23.72
N GLN A 147 5.59 5.92 -24.13
CA GLN A 147 4.31 6.63 -24.11
C GLN A 147 3.62 6.61 -22.74
N LEU A 148 4.05 5.74 -21.81
CA LEU A 148 3.58 5.75 -20.42
C LEU A 148 4.25 6.84 -19.58
N SER A 149 5.34 7.46 -20.08
CA SER A 149 6.07 8.52 -19.37
C SER A 149 5.20 9.71 -18.88
N PRO A 150 4.14 10.16 -19.58
CA PRO A 150 3.27 11.23 -19.09
C PRO A 150 2.37 10.84 -17.91
N LEU A 151 2.17 9.53 -17.67
CA LEU A 151 1.31 9.02 -16.59
C LEU A 151 2.04 8.99 -15.22
N GLY A 152 3.31 9.39 -15.18
CA GLY A 152 4.16 9.36 -13.99
C GLY A 152 5.40 8.50 -14.24
N GLY A 153 6.57 8.98 -13.78
CA GLY A 153 7.90 8.44 -14.10
C GLY A 153 8.25 7.06 -13.51
N ASN A 154 7.25 6.21 -13.27
CA ASN A 154 7.41 4.91 -12.64
C ASN A 154 7.80 3.81 -13.63
N PHE A 155 7.49 4.00 -14.92
CA PHE A 155 7.89 3.06 -15.99
C PHE A 155 9.17 3.54 -16.68
N LYS A 156 10.26 2.80 -16.48
CA LYS A 156 11.57 3.08 -17.10
C LYS A 156 12.18 1.81 -17.67
N ILE A 157 12.96 1.98 -18.73
CA ILE A 157 13.73 0.91 -19.33
C ILE A 157 15.18 1.06 -18.86
N LEU A 158 15.67 0.06 -18.15
CA LEU A 158 17.03 -0.02 -17.64
C LEU A 158 17.80 -1.06 -18.46
N THR A 159 19.04 -0.76 -18.79
CA THR A 159 19.94 -1.73 -19.41
C THR A 159 20.92 -2.19 -18.34
N ILE A 160 20.77 -3.44 -17.90
CA ILE A 160 21.68 -4.09 -16.97
C ILE A 160 22.38 -5.20 -17.76
N GLY A 161 23.71 -5.18 -17.79
CA GLY A 161 24.50 -6.12 -18.58
C GLY A 161 24.11 -6.12 -20.06
N LYS A 162 23.57 -7.25 -20.55
CA LYS A 162 23.14 -7.44 -21.95
C LYS A 162 21.63 -7.42 -22.13
N ARG A 163 20.85 -7.32 -21.04
CA ARG A 163 19.38 -7.40 -21.10
C ARG A 163 18.74 -6.07 -20.76
N LYS A 164 17.58 -5.82 -21.35
CA LYS A 164 16.72 -4.68 -21.03
C LYS A 164 15.69 -5.14 -20.01
N ILE A 165 15.64 -4.44 -18.88
CA ILE A 165 14.70 -4.67 -17.80
C ILE A 165 13.77 -3.46 -17.70
N ILE A 166 12.50 -3.73 -17.48
CA ILE A 166 11.48 -2.72 -17.30
C ILE A 166 11.26 -2.57 -15.80
N GLN A 167 11.49 -1.35 -15.32
CA GLN A 167 11.20 -0.92 -13.97
C GLN A 167 9.81 -0.31 -13.97
N SER A 168 8.90 -0.82 -13.12
CA SER A 168 7.53 -0.30 -12.95
C SER A 168 7.32 0.51 -11.66
N MET A 169 8.35 0.55 -10.81
CA MET A 169 8.34 1.23 -9.51
C MET A 169 9.53 2.18 -9.37
N PRO A 170 9.36 3.38 -8.82
CA PRO A 170 10.46 4.30 -8.58
C PRO A 170 11.35 3.76 -7.45
N HIS A 171 12.43 3.07 -7.81
CA HIS A 171 13.51 2.71 -6.91
C HIS A 171 14.74 3.54 -7.25
N GLU A 172 15.40 4.07 -6.23
CA GLU A 172 16.71 4.70 -6.39
C GLU A 172 17.77 3.61 -6.56
N PHE A 173 18.29 3.53 -7.77
CA PHE A 173 19.21 2.48 -8.15
C PHE A 173 20.65 3.00 -8.04
N SER A 174 21.42 2.44 -7.11
CA SER A 174 22.84 2.74 -6.99
C SER A 174 23.63 2.00 -8.09
N ASN A 175 24.87 2.45 -8.33
CA ASN A 175 25.79 1.70 -9.20
C ASN A 175 26.02 0.29 -8.63
N ASP A 176 26.06 0.16 -7.30
CA ASP A 176 26.30 -1.12 -6.63
C ASP A 176 25.19 -2.14 -6.93
N HIS A 177 23.93 -1.69 -6.92
CA HIS A 177 22.80 -2.54 -7.28
C HIS A 177 22.89 -3.03 -8.74
N THR A 178 23.41 -2.21 -9.64
CA THR A 178 23.55 -2.54 -11.07
C THR A 178 24.61 -3.62 -11.29
N GLU A 179 25.74 -3.53 -10.58
CA GLU A 179 26.80 -4.53 -10.65
C GLU A 179 26.34 -5.88 -10.09
N ILE A 180 25.68 -5.89 -8.93
CA ILE A 180 25.14 -7.13 -8.32
C ILE A 180 24.14 -7.81 -9.28
N MET A 181 23.19 -7.06 -9.83
CA MET A 181 22.22 -7.63 -10.76
C MET A 181 22.86 -8.09 -12.08
N SER A 182 23.94 -7.45 -12.54
CA SER A 182 24.66 -7.87 -13.74
C SER A 182 25.28 -9.26 -13.60
N ILE A 183 25.72 -9.63 -12.40
CA ILE A 183 26.22 -10.98 -12.09
C ILE A 183 25.07 -11.97 -12.07
N LEU A 184 23.98 -11.62 -11.38
CA LEU A 184 22.79 -12.48 -11.26
C LEU A 184 22.07 -12.72 -12.60
N GLN A 185 22.29 -11.87 -13.61
CA GLN A 185 21.83 -12.13 -14.97
C GLN A 185 22.57 -13.28 -15.65
N VAL A 186 23.86 -13.47 -15.33
CA VAL A 186 24.69 -14.54 -15.91
C VAL A 186 24.41 -15.84 -15.18
N SER A 187 24.41 -15.78 -13.84
CA SER A 187 24.12 -16.90 -12.97
C SER A 187 22.81 -16.60 -12.24
N ILE A 188 21.72 -17.26 -12.65
CA ILE A 188 20.36 -17.10 -12.07
C ILE A 188 20.35 -17.17 -10.53
N LYS A 189 21.35 -17.84 -9.95
CA LYS A 189 21.70 -17.86 -8.53
C LYS A 189 23.20 -17.55 -8.37
N SER A 190 23.59 -16.94 -7.26
CA SER A 190 25.00 -16.78 -6.89
C SER A 190 25.17 -16.77 -5.38
N THR A 191 26.35 -17.16 -4.89
CA THR A 191 26.70 -17.14 -3.46
C THR A 191 27.45 -15.86 -3.07
N LEU A 192 27.47 -15.54 -1.77
CA LEU A 192 28.23 -14.39 -1.25
C LEU A 192 29.72 -14.46 -1.64
N ASN A 193 30.30 -15.66 -1.60
CA ASN A 193 31.70 -15.90 -1.96
C ASN A 193 31.98 -15.64 -3.44
N GLU A 194 31.08 -16.08 -4.33
CA GLU A 194 31.18 -15.83 -5.77
C GLU A 194 31.03 -14.35 -6.11
N MET A 195 30.07 -13.66 -5.48
CA MET A 195 29.88 -12.22 -5.68
C MET A 195 31.09 -11.43 -5.22
N ARG A 196 31.67 -11.80 -4.06
CA ARG A 196 32.90 -11.19 -3.56
C ARG A 196 34.06 -11.35 -4.54
N GLN A 197 34.27 -12.56 -5.05
CA GLN A 197 35.36 -12.83 -6.00
C GLN A 197 35.15 -12.12 -7.34
N SER A 198 33.91 -12.04 -7.80
CA SER A 198 33.57 -11.43 -9.09
C SER A 198 33.63 -9.90 -9.05
N LEU A 199 33.19 -9.28 -7.94
CA LEU A 199 33.14 -7.81 -7.78
C LEU A 199 34.43 -7.24 -7.17
N GLY A 200 35.20 -8.04 -6.43
CA GLY A 200 36.37 -7.57 -5.68
C GLY A 200 36.00 -6.64 -4.52
N TRP A 201 34.79 -6.74 -3.97
CA TRP A 201 34.29 -5.89 -2.88
C TRP A 201 34.52 -6.53 -1.50
N SER A 202 34.37 -5.74 -0.43
CA SER A 202 34.34 -6.25 0.95
C SER A 202 33.02 -6.97 1.25
N ASP A 203 33.06 -7.92 2.19
CA ASP A 203 31.87 -8.69 2.60
C ASP A 203 30.72 -7.77 3.05
N GLU A 204 31.03 -6.75 3.86
CA GLU A 204 30.04 -5.76 4.32
C GLU A 204 29.37 -5.00 3.17
N ARG A 205 30.12 -4.61 2.13
CA ARG A 205 29.56 -3.86 0.99
C ARG A 205 28.64 -4.74 0.15
N VAL A 206 29.04 -5.98 -0.12
CA VAL A 206 28.21 -6.95 -0.86
C VAL A 206 26.92 -7.23 -0.07
N LEU A 207 27.05 -7.45 1.24
CA LEU A 207 25.93 -7.75 2.11
C LEU A 207 24.94 -6.58 2.22
N LEU A 208 25.42 -5.34 2.38
CA LEU A 208 24.57 -4.14 2.35
C LEU A 208 23.82 -3.98 1.03
N GLY A 209 24.48 -4.23 -0.11
CA GLY A 209 23.86 -4.18 -1.42
C GLY A 209 22.79 -5.27 -1.61
N LEU A 210 23.08 -6.49 -1.15
CA LEU A 210 22.14 -7.62 -1.20
C LEU A 210 20.94 -7.42 -0.27
N GLU A 211 21.16 -6.96 0.96
CA GLU A 211 20.10 -6.65 1.92
C GLU A 211 19.19 -5.54 1.40
N SER A 212 19.74 -4.50 0.77
CA SER A 212 18.93 -3.44 0.16
C SER A 212 18.07 -3.97 -0.99
N LEU A 213 18.63 -4.80 -1.87
CA LEU A 213 17.89 -5.41 -2.99
C LEU A 213 16.84 -6.43 -2.51
N GLN A 214 17.14 -7.18 -1.44
CA GLN A 214 16.20 -8.10 -0.81
C GLN A 214 15.06 -7.35 -0.12
N ARG A 215 15.36 -6.29 0.62
CA ARG A 215 14.36 -5.44 1.28
C ARG A 215 13.40 -4.82 0.26
N ASP A 216 13.91 -4.47 -0.91
CA ASP A 216 13.12 -3.93 -2.02
C ASP A 216 12.36 -5.03 -2.80
N GLY A 217 12.52 -6.31 -2.43
CA GLY A 217 11.80 -7.45 -3.03
C GLY A 217 12.30 -7.83 -4.43
N ILE A 218 13.49 -7.37 -4.82
CA ILE A 218 14.09 -7.62 -6.14
C ILE A 218 14.78 -8.99 -6.16
N LEU A 219 15.39 -9.38 -5.05
CA LEU A 219 16.14 -10.64 -4.91
C LEU A 219 15.50 -11.58 -3.89
N TRP A 220 15.65 -12.87 -4.16
CA TRP A 220 15.18 -13.94 -3.31
C TRP A 220 16.39 -14.69 -2.74
N VAL A 221 16.33 -15.01 -1.45
CA VAL A 221 17.37 -15.78 -0.76
C VAL A 221 16.94 -17.24 -0.68
N ASP A 222 17.77 -18.13 -1.22
CA ASP A 222 17.59 -19.58 -1.09
C ASP A 222 18.45 -20.10 0.07
N MET A 223 17.80 -20.59 1.12
CA MET A 223 18.46 -21.15 2.31
C MET A 223 18.57 -22.68 2.27
N ASN A 224 18.07 -23.33 1.21
CA ASN A 224 18.04 -24.79 1.07
C ASN A 224 19.11 -25.33 0.10
N CYS A 225 20.08 -24.51 -0.31
CA CYS A 225 21.22 -25.00 -1.06
C CYS A 225 22.18 -25.74 -0.11
N ASP A 226 22.34 -27.05 -0.32
CA ASP A 226 23.26 -27.94 0.38
C ASP A 226 24.73 -27.55 0.15
N GLU A 227 25.21 -26.47 0.77
CA GLU A 227 26.63 -26.21 0.97
C GLU A 227 26.90 -25.68 2.40
N MET A 228 27.23 -26.65 3.26
CA MET A 228 28.17 -26.56 4.39
C MET A 228 27.95 -25.42 5.40
N ILE A 229 27.13 -25.72 6.40
CA ILE A 229 27.11 -25.05 7.70
C ILE A 229 28.48 -25.27 8.37
N MET A 230 29.23 -24.19 8.61
CA MET A 230 30.28 -24.16 9.64
C MET A 230 30.01 -22.98 10.57
N GLU A 231 29.67 -23.37 11.80
CA GLU A 231 29.64 -22.72 13.10
C GLU A 231 29.90 -21.20 13.25
N ASP A 232 28.96 -20.64 14.02
CA ASP A 232 29.13 -19.63 15.08
C ASP A 232 29.47 -18.20 14.68
N THR A 233 28.45 -17.34 14.58
CA THR A 233 28.12 -16.31 15.59
C THR A 233 26.72 -15.73 15.29
N TYR A 234 25.92 -15.50 16.32
CA TYR A 234 24.52 -15.01 16.35
C TYR A 234 23.43 -16.08 16.22
N GLY A 235 23.02 -16.57 17.39
CA GLY A 235 21.86 -17.44 17.55
C GLY A 235 20.54 -16.73 17.27
N SER A 236 19.75 -17.33 16.40
CA SER A 236 18.30 -17.45 16.60
C SER A 236 17.88 -18.81 16.04
N ALA A 237 17.34 -19.65 16.92
CA ALA A 237 16.92 -21.00 16.59
C ALA A 237 15.80 -20.98 15.54
N ILE A 238 15.97 -21.74 14.44
CA ILE A 238 14.91 -22.02 13.47
C ILE A 238 14.62 -23.51 13.53
N ASP A 239 13.45 -23.83 14.08
CA ASP A 239 12.87 -25.18 14.10
C ASP A 239 12.10 -25.40 12.78
N VAL A 240 12.39 -26.52 12.12
CA VAL A 240 12.01 -26.79 10.72
C VAL A 240 10.73 -27.63 10.68
N GLY A 241 9.62 -27.00 10.31
CA GLY A 241 8.36 -27.69 10.01
C GLY A 241 8.40 -28.36 8.63
N LYS A 242 8.44 -29.71 8.63
CA LYS A 242 8.27 -30.55 7.44
C LYS A 242 6.87 -30.36 6.83
N ASN A 243 6.80 -29.85 5.60
CA ASN A 243 5.95 -30.35 4.50
C ASN A 243 6.16 -29.46 3.26
N GLY A 244 6.50 -30.12 2.14
CA GLY A 244 6.89 -29.47 0.90
C GLY A 244 5.74 -28.87 0.09
N ASN A 245 6.15 -28.05 -0.87
CA ASN A 245 5.41 -27.46 -1.98
C ASN A 245 4.57 -26.21 -1.67
N GLU A 246 5.24 -25.11 -1.31
CA GLU A 246 4.84 -23.74 -1.70
C GLU A 246 6.00 -22.78 -1.40
N PHE A 247 6.59 -22.16 -2.43
CA PHE A 247 7.65 -21.15 -2.30
C PHE A 247 7.01 -19.76 -2.27
N VAL A 248 6.89 -19.18 -1.08
CA VAL A 248 6.50 -17.78 -0.87
C VAL A 248 7.76 -16.98 -0.53
N ALA A 249 7.99 -15.88 -1.24
CA ALA A 249 9.08 -14.94 -0.98
C ALA A 249 9.00 -14.45 0.45
N LYS A 250 10.11 -14.59 1.18
CA LYS A 250 10.23 -14.12 2.56
C LYS A 250 10.56 -12.61 2.55
N THR A 251 9.58 -11.79 2.17
CA THR A 251 9.50 -10.40 2.63
C THR A 251 9.37 -10.44 4.16
N GLN A 252 9.76 -9.40 4.90
CA GLN A 252 9.70 -9.34 6.36
C GLN A 252 8.27 -9.46 6.95
N ASP A 253 7.63 -10.62 6.79
CA ASP A 253 6.34 -11.02 7.35
C ASP A 253 6.54 -12.40 7.98
N HIS A 254 7.22 -12.44 9.11
CA HIS A 254 7.31 -13.64 9.95
C HIS A 254 6.00 -13.90 10.73
N LEU A 255 4.86 -13.56 10.16
CA LEU A 255 3.53 -13.83 10.69
C LEU A 255 2.84 -14.84 9.77
N TYR A 256 2.61 -16.04 10.30
CA TYR A 256 1.80 -17.04 9.63
C TYR A 256 0.40 -16.46 9.40
N ARG A 257 0.11 -16.03 8.16
CA ARG A 257 -1.20 -15.57 7.69
C ARG A 257 -2.22 -16.71 7.74
N SER A 258 -2.66 -17.01 8.95
CA SER A 258 -3.40 -18.22 9.33
C SER A 258 -4.79 -17.88 9.90
N LEU A 259 -5.06 -16.59 10.14
CA LEU A 259 -6.32 -16.12 10.67
C LEU A 259 -7.40 -16.19 9.58
N LYS A 260 -8.43 -16.99 9.87
CA LYS A 260 -9.65 -17.04 9.06
C LYS A 260 -10.49 -15.79 9.36
N SER A 261 -11.24 -15.29 8.39
CA SER A 261 -12.15 -14.14 8.54
C SER A 261 -13.02 -14.20 9.83
N ARG A 262 -13.54 -15.38 10.19
CA ARG A 262 -14.29 -15.60 11.45
C ARG A 262 -13.49 -15.30 12.73
N HIS A 263 -12.18 -15.57 12.74
CA HIS A 263 -11.32 -15.28 13.90
C HIS A 263 -11.07 -13.77 13.97
N MET A 264 -10.88 -13.10 12.83
CA MET A 264 -10.71 -11.64 12.80
C MET A 264 -11.93 -10.89 13.30
N THR A 265 -13.14 -11.27 12.85
CA THR A 265 -14.37 -10.67 13.37
C THR A 265 -14.52 -10.88 14.87
N MET A 266 -14.15 -12.06 15.36
CA MET A 266 -14.27 -12.37 16.78
C MET A 266 -13.23 -11.66 17.64
N ILE A 267 -12.00 -11.49 17.15
CA ILE A 267 -10.95 -10.72 17.81
C ILE A 267 -11.38 -9.24 17.88
N ALA A 268 -11.91 -8.68 16.79
CA ALA A 268 -12.43 -7.31 16.79
C ALA A 268 -13.55 -7.10 17.81
N ILE A 269 -14.52 -8.02 17.89
CA ILE A 269 -15.59 -7.97 18.89
C ILE A 269 -15.03 -8.20 20.31
N GLY A 270 -14.07 -9.13 20.46
CA GLY A 270 -13.46 -9.46 21.75
C GLY A 270 -12.58 -8.36 22.33
N GLY A 271 -11.91 -7.61 21.47
CA GLY A 271 -11.06 -6.46 21.80
C GLY A 271 -11.85 -5.22 22.19
N THR A 272 -13.04 -5.03 21.60
CA THR A 272 -13.93 -3.90 21.89
C THR A 272 -14.80 -4.13 23.12
N ILE A 273 -15.23 -5.37 23.36
CA ILE A 273 -16.01 -5.72 24.55
C ILE A 273 -15.04 -6.01 25.70
N GLY A 274 -14.73 -4.97 26.47
CA GLY A 274 -13.75 -5.02 27.55
C GLY A 274 -14.25 -4.51 28.92
N THR A 275 -13.28 -4.32 29.82
CA THR A 275 -13.46 -3.67 31.13
C THR A 275 -14.06 -2.28 30.98
N GLY A 276 -13.77 -1.59 29.88
CA GLY A 276 -14.40 -0.32 29.51
C GLY A 276 -15.93 -0.40 29.53
N LEU A 277 -16.55 -1.43 28.96
CA LEU A 277 -18.02 -1.54 29.01
C LEU A 277 -18.49 -1.91 30.43
N PHE A 278 -17.94 -2.95 31.05
CA PHE A 278 -18.51 -3.50 32.28
C PHE A 278 -18.18 -2.72 33.55
N VAL A 279 -16.95 -2.20 33.68
CA VAL A 279 -16.48 -1.49 34.86
C VAL A 279 -16.87 -0.01 34.78
N SER A 280 -16.82 0.58 33.58
CA SER A 280 -17.10 2.02 33.44
C SER A 280 -18.59 2.35 33.29
N SER A 281 -19.48 1.40 32.94
CA SER A 281 -20.92 1.69 32.75
C SER A 281 -21.57 2.32 33.99
N GLY A 282 -21.21 1.86 35.19
CA GLY A 282 -21.72 2.44 36.44
C GLY A 282 -21.28 3.91 36.61
N ALA A 283 -20.00 4.18 36.41
CA ALA A 283 -19.45 5.53 36.47
C ALA A 283 -20.06 6.45 35.40
N THR A 284 -20.19 5.94 34.18
CA THR A 284 -20.81 6.60 33.02
C THR A 284 -22.23 7.06 33.36
N LEU A 285 -23.08 6.14 33.85
CA LEU A 285 -24.47 6.45 34.19
C LEU A 285 -24.57 7.41 35.39
N SER A 286 -23.73 7.24 36.41
CA SER A 286 -23.74 8.12 37.58
C SER A 286 -23.24 9.55 37.30
N THR A 287 -22.36 9.71 36.32
CA THR A 287 -21.71 11.01 36.02
C THR A 287 -22.49 11.82 35.00
N GLY A 288 -22.95 11.20 33.90
CA GLY A 288 -23.65 11.90 32.82
C GLY A 288 -25.15 11.61 32.73
N GLY A 289 -25.67 10.68 33.53
CA GLY A 289 -27.06 10.24 33.44
C GLY A 289 -27.34 9.40 32.18
N PRO A 290 -28.55 8.83 32.07
CA PRO A 290 -28.91 7.96 30.94
C PRO A 290 -28.91 8.68 29.59
N GLY A 291 -29.38 9.94 29.55
CA GLY A 291 -29.40 10.74 28.32
C GLY A 291 -28.01 11.24 27.94
N GLY A 292 -27.23 11.74 28.90
CA GLY A 292 -25.87 12.19 28.64
C GLY A 292 -24.96 11.06 28.18
N SER A 293 -25.11 9.87 28.77
CA SER A 293 -24.40 8.66 28.34
C SER A 293 -24.75 8.28 26.91
N LEU A 294 -26.03 8.28 26.56
CA LEU A 294 -26.48 7.94 25.20
C LEU A 294 -25.92 8.91 24.15
N VAL A 295 -25.96 10.22 24.41
CA VAL A 295 -25.41 11.24 23.51
C VAL A 295 -23.89 11.06 23.34
N ALA A 296 -23.16 10.87 24.44
CA ALA A 296 -21.70 10.69 24.39
C ALA A 296 -21.29 9.43 23.61
N TYR A 297 -21.98 8.30 23.81
CA TYR A 297 -21.69 7.05 23.09
C TYR A 297 -22.06 7.12 21.61
N ILE A 298 -23.17 7.77 21.25
CA ILE A 298 -23.54 7.99 19.83
C ILE A 298 -22.50 8.85 19.13
N LEU A 299 -22.09 9.96 19.76
CA LEU A 299 -21.09 10.87 19.19
C LEU A 299 -19.74 10.16 19.01
N SER A 300 -19.31 9.40 20.03
CA SER A 300 -18.07 8.62 19.98
C SER A 300 -18.13 7.55 18.89
N GLY A 301 -19.24 6.81 18.81
CA GLY A 301 -19.45 5.79 17.78
C GLY A 301 -19.45 6.36 16.36
N LEU A 302 -19.99 7.56 16.17
CA LEU A 302 -19.96 8.25 14.87
C LEU A 302 -18.54 8.66 14.46
N ILE A 303 -17.72 9.14 15.41
CA ILE A 303 -16.30 9.44 15.17
C ILE A 303 -15.54 8.17 14.80
N VAL A 304 -15.72 7.10 15.58
CA VAL A 304 -15.08 5.80 15.34
C VAL A 304 -15.50 5.22 13.98
N TYR A 305 -16.77 5.35 13.60
CA TYR A 305 -17.27 4.92 12.30
C TYR A 305 -16.53 5.58 11.13
N PHE A 306 -16.34 6.90 11.17
CA PHE A 306 -15.59 7.60 10.12
C PHE A 306 -14.11 7.20 10.08
N VAL A 307 -13.48 7.02 11.26
CA VAL A 307 -12.09 6.57 11.35
C VAL A 307 -11.93 5.16 10.76
N MET A 308 -12.80 4.22 11.14
CA MET A 308 -12.74 2.83 10.65
C MET A 308 -13.04 2.72 9.17
N THR A 309 -14.00 3.50 8.65
CA THR A 309 -14.33 3.50 7.22
C THR A 309 -13.14 4.01 6.40
N SER A 310 -12.51 5.11 6.85
CA SER A 310 -11.30 5.63 6.21
C SER A 310 -10.14 4.65 6.27
N LEU A 311 -9.97 3.97 7.41
CA LEU A 311 -8.93 2.96 7.59
C LEU A 311 -9.16 1.73 6.70
N ALA A 312 -10.42 1.31 6.52
CA ALA A 312 -10.78 0.20 5.65
C ALA A 312 -10.49 0.51 4.17
N GLU A 313 -10.79 1.72 3.69
CA GLU A 313 -10.44 2.15 2.33
C GLU A 313 -8.92 2.14 2.11
N MET A 314 -8.15 2.63 3.08
CA MET A 314 -6.68 2.61 3.01
C MET A 314 -6.10 1.19 3.08
N SER A 315 -6.66 0.32 3.93
CA SER A 315 -6.20 -1.06 4.13
C SER A 315 -6.53 -1.97 2.94
N THR A 316 -7.66 -1.74 2.27
CA THR A 316 -8.03 -2.46 1.04
C THR A 316 -7.19 -2.02 -0.15
N TYR A 317 -6.81 -0.74 -0.22
CA TYR A 317 -5.92 -0.21 -1.27
C TYR A 317 -4.45 -0.63 -1.08
N ILE A 318 -3.96 -0.67 0.17
CA ILE A 318 -2.58 -1.04 0.51
C ILE A 318 -2.60 -2.02 1.70
N PRO A 319 -2.70 -3.33 1.45
CA PRO A 319 -2.77 -4.33 2.51
C PRO A 319 -1.37 -4.57 3.13
N ILE A 320 -0.99 -3.73 4.09
CA ILE A 320 0.27 -3.85 4.84
C ILE A 320 0.01 -4.15 6.32
N ALA A 321 0.86 -5.01 6.91
CA ALA A 321 0.90 -5.21 8.35
C ALA A 321 1.26 -3.90 9.07
N GLY A 322 0.58 -3.60 10.18
CA GLY A 322 0.77 -2.37 10.98
C GLY A 322 -0.29 -1.27 10.79
N SER A 323 -1.17 -1.39 9.79
CA SER A 323 -2.40 -0.59 9.63
C SER A 323 -2.20 0.93 9.77
N PHE A 324 -2.99 1.60 10.63
CA PHE A 324 -3.03 3.04 10.80
C PHE A 324 -1.69 3.67 11.23
N ASN A 325 -0.83 2.95 11.96
CA ASN A 325 0.50 3.45 12.33
C ASN A 325 1.39 3.62 11.08
N SER A 326 1.34 2.64 10.19
CA SER A 326 2.06 2.66 8.91
C SER A 326 1.45 3.69 7.95
N PHE A 327 0.13 3.84 7.93
CA PHE A 327 -0.55 4.85 7.11
C PHE A 327 -0.28 6.28 7.56
N ALA A 328 -0.19 6.53 8.87
CA ALA A 328 0.18 7.84 9.41
C ALA A 328 1.57 8.29 8.92
N GLY A 329 2.56 7.39 8.94
CA GLY A 329 3.90 7.67 8.43
C GLY A 329 3.95 7.86 6.91
N ARG A 330 3.10 7.15 6.17
CA ARG A 330 3.08 7.14 4.70
C ARG A 330 2.31 8.30 4.07
N PHE A 331 1.15 8.66 4.63
CA PHE A 331 0.24 9.65 4.05
C PHE A 331 0.31 11.02 4.69
N VAL A 332 0.88 11.15 5.90
CA VAL A 332 1.04 12.43 6.60
C VAL A 332 2.50 12.85 6.62
N GLU A 333 3.30 12.25 7.49
CA GLU A 333 4.73 12.50 7.64
C GLU A 333 5.36 11.40 8.52
N PRO A 334 6.63 11.02 8.31
CA PRO A 334 7.33 10.07 9.19
C PRO A 334 7.33 10.46 10.68
N SER A 335 7.44 11.75 11.02
CA SER A 335 7.44 12.25 12.40
C SER A 335 6.07 12.07 13.08
N PHE A 336 4.99 12.27 12.33
CA PHE A 336 3.63 12.02 12.77
C PHE A 336 3.40 10.52 12.98
N GLY A 337 3.84 9.68 12.04
CA GLY A 337 3.77 8.22 12.18
C GLY A 337 4.48 7.70 13.44
N PHE A 338 5.68 8.22 13.73
CA PHE A 338 6.41 7.91 14.96
C PHE A 338 5.62 8.30 16.22
N SER A 339 5.04 9.50 16.23
CA SER A 339 4.27 10.02 17.37
C SER A 339 3.01 9.20 17.64
N VAL A 340 2.29 8.81 16.59
CA VAL A 340 1.09 7.95 16.68
C VAL A 340 1.46 6.58 17.23
N ALA A 341 2.55 5.97 16.74
CA ALA A 341 3.01 4.67 17.22
C ALA A 341 3.37 4.69 18.73
N TYR A 342 4.08 5.73 19.18
CA TYR A 342 4.40 5.90 20.61
C TYR A 342 3.16 6.14 21.47
N ASN A 343 2.22 6.98 21.00
CA ASN A 343 0.97 7.23 21.72
C ASN A 343 0.14 5.95 21.84
N TYR A 344 0.08 5.16 20.77
CA TYR A 344 -0.62 3.89 20.74
C TYR A 344 -0.03 2.87 21.71
N TRP A 345 1.29 2.70 21.69
CA TRP A 345 2.01 1.83 22.63
C TRP A 345 1.78 2.25 24.09
N TYR A 346 1.87 3.55 24.39
CA TYR A 346 1.60 4.09 25.71
C TYR A 346 0.17 3.79 26.16
N SER A 347 -0.81 3.98 25.27
CA SER A 347 -2.22 3.67 25.54
C SER A 347 -2.41 2.21 25.95
N TRP A 348 -1.79 1.25 25.24
CA TRP A 348 -1.88 -0.16 25.58
C TRP A 348 -1.24 -0.54 26.92
N ILE A 349 -0.16 0.12 27.32
CA ILE A 349 0.44 -0.06 28.65
C ILE A 349 -0.53 0.39 29.74
N VAL A 350 -1.14 1.56 29.56
CA VAL A 350 -2.11 2.12 30.51
C VAL A 350 -3.35 1.23 30.59
N THR A 351 -3.86 0.74 29.46
CA THR A 351 -5.00 -0.18 29.42
C THR A 351 -4.68 -1.50 30.13
N ALA A 352 -3.51 -2.11 29.86
CA ALA A 352 -3.09 -3.33 30.55
C ALA A 352 -2.98 -3.14 32.07
N ALA A 353 -2.42 -2.01 32.53
CA ALA A 353 -2.38 -1.68 33.95
C ALA A 353 -3.79 -1.51 34.54
N THR A 354 -4.70 -0.86 33.80
CA THR A 354 -6.10 -0.66 34.21
C THR A 354 -6.83 -1.98 34.37
N ASP A 355 -6.63 -2.93 33.47
CA ASP A 355 -7.24 -4.26 33.53
C ASP A 355 -6.75 -5.07 34.74
N LEU A 356 -5.47 -4.99 35.09
CA LEU A 356 -4.92 -5.64 36.29
C LEU A 356 -5.51 -5.06 37.58
N VAL A 357 -5.70 -3.73 37.64
CA VAL A 357 -6.35 -3.07 38.78
C VAL A 357 -7.82 -3.44 38.84
N ALA A 358 -8.51 -3.45 37.70
CA ALA A 358 -9.92 -3.85 37.59
C ALA A 358 -10.14 -5.28 38.08
N ALA A 359 -9.26 -6.23 37.72
CA ALA A 359 -9.33 -7.61 38.22
C ALA A 359 -9.24 -7.67 39.75
N GLY A 360 -8.35 -6.87 40.35
CA GLY A 360 -8.24 -6.74 41.81
C GLY A 360 -9.50 -6.20 42.48
N ILE A 361 -10.15 -5.19 41.86
CA ILE A 361 -11.42 -4.62 42.34
C ILE A 361 -12.56 -5.63 42.22
N LEU A 362 -12.66 -6.33 41.08
CA LEU A 362 -13.71 -7.32 40.83
C LEU A 362 -13.65 -8.49 41.83
N MET A 363 -12.45 -8.93 42.23
CA MET A 363 -12.32 -9.98 43.25
C MET A 363 -12.88 -9.59 44.62
N GLN A 364 -12.95 -8.30 44.93
CA GLN A 364 -13.60 -7.82 46.16
C GLN A 364 -15.13 -7.97 46.14
N LEU A 365 -15.74 -8.22 44.97
CA LEU A 365 -17.17 -8.52 44.88
C LEU A 365 -17.48 -9.94 45.35
N TRP A 366 -16.52 -10.87 45.20
CA TRP A 366 -16.70 -12.29 45.48
C TRP A 366 -16.11 -12.71 46.82
N VAL A 367 -15.05 -12.05 47.28
CA VAL A 367 -14.39 -12.35 48.54
C VAL A 367 -14.49 -11.15 49.49
N PRO A 368 -14.81 -11.37 50.79
CA PRO A 368 -14.95 -10.28 51.75
C PRO A 368 -13.69 -9.40 51.81
N LYS A 369 -13.90 -8.07 51.81
CA LYS A 369 -12.84 -7.05 51.89
C LYS A 369 -11.88 -7.22 53.07
N SER A 370 -12.31 -7.90 54.14
CA SER A 370 -11.49 -8.18 55.33
C SER A 370 -10.39 -9.22 55.11
N LYS A 371 -10.48 -10.05 54.06
CA LYS A 371 -9.51 -11.12 53.76
C LYS A 371 -8.72 -10.89 52.48
N LEU A 372 -8.96 -9.78 51.79
CA LEU A 372 -8.41 -9.54 50.45
C LEU A 372 -7.67 -8.21 50.35
N ASN A 373 -6.42 -8.27 49.92
CA ASN A 373 -5.71 -7.11 49.40
C ASN A 373 -5.85 -7.12 47.86
N PRO A 374 -6.53 -6.14 47.24
CA PRO A 374 -6.71 -6.10 45.78
C PRO A 374 -5.38 -6.08 45.03
N PHE A 375 -4.34 -5.49 45.62
CA PHE A 375 -2.99 -5.48 45.05
C PHE A 375 -2.44 -6.90 44.86
N VAL A 376 -2.65 -7.78 45.84
CA VAL A 376 -2.19 -9.18 45.76
C VAL A 376 -2.85 -9.90 44.59
N TRP A 377 -4.14 -9.66 44.35
CA TRP A 377 -4.86 -10.24 43.21
C TRP A 377 -4.41 -9.67 41.88
N SER A 378 -4.14 -8.36 41.78
CA SER A 378 -3.54 -7.76 40.58
C SER A 378 -2.18 -8.40 40.25
N VAL A 379 -1.34 -8.66 41.26
CA VAL A 379 -0.05 -9.35 41.08
C VAL A 379 -0.25 -10.81 40.64
N ILE A 380 -1.19 -11.54 41.23
CA ILE A 380 -1.50 -12.92 40.83
C ILE A 380 -1.95 -12.96 39.36
N VAL A 381 -2.87 -12.09 38.95
CA VAL A 381 -3.35 -12.01 37.57
C VAL A 381 -2.21 -11.64 36.62
N PHE A 382 -1.34 -10.70 37.02
CA PHE A 382 -0.17 -10.33 36.24
C PHE A 382 0.78 -11.52 36.00
N LEU A 383 1.07 -12.31 37.05
CA LEU A 383 1.89 -13.52 36.92
C LEU A 383 1.23 -14.57 36.01
N VAL A 384 -0.09 -14.72 36.07
CA VAL A 384 -0.84 -15.60 35.16
C VAL A 384 -0.73 -15.11 33.72
N VAL A 385 -0.84 -13.80 33.47
CA VAL A 385 -0.68 -13.22 32.13
C VAL A 385 0.74 -13.44 31.60
N ILE A 386 1.78 -13.22 32.41
CA ILE A 386 3.17 -13.55 32.05
C ILE A 386 3.30 -15.03 31.71
N PHE A 387 2.74 -15.90 32.54
CA PHE A 387 2.79 -17.34 32.32
C PHE A 387 2.08 -17.75 31.02
N LEU A 388 0.91 -17.17 30.73
CA LEU A 388 0.17 -17.41 29.48
C LEU A 388 0.93 -16.89 28.25
N ASN A 389 1.68 -15.80 28.38
CA ASN A 389 2.56 -15.28 27.33
C ASN A 389 3.73 -16.24 26.99
N LEU A 390 4.02 -17.26 27.81
CA LEU A 390 5.02 -18.29 27.48
C LEU A 390 4.47 -19.35 26.51
N PHE A 391 3.16 -19.43 26.29
CA PHE A 391 2.56 -20.37 25.34
C PHE A 391 2.48 -19.73 23.94
N GLY A 392 2.78 -20.51 22.90
CA GLY A 392 2.84 -20.02 21.53
C GLY A 392 1.53 -19.42 21.01
N ALA A 393 1.65 -18.45 20.08
CA ALA A 393 0.57 -17.63 19.54
C ALA A 393 -0.65 -18.40 18.99
N ARG A 394 -0.47 -19.66 18.58
CA ARG A 394 -1.56 -20.50 18.07
C ARG A 394 -2.60 -20.85 19.13
N TYR A 395 -2.19 -21.10 20.37
CA TYR A 395 -3.11 -21.38 21.47
C TYR A 395 -3.82 -20.11 21.95
N TYR A 396 -3.14 -18.98 21.87
CA TYR A 396 -3.68 -17.67 22.21
C TYR A 396 -4.89 -17.32 21.32
N GLY A 397 -4.76 -17.43 19.99
CA GLY A 397 -5.85 -17.06 19.08
C GLY A 397 -7.12 -17.92 19.24
N GLU A 398 -6.98 -19.22 19.54
CA GLU A 398 -8.14 -20.08 19.81
C GLU A 398 -8.77 -19.76 21.17
N ALA A 399 -7.96 -19.51 22.21
CA ALA A 399 -8.44 -19.12 23.53
C ALA A 399 -9.19 -17.79 23.48
N GLU A 400 -8.66 -16.80 22.76
CA GLU A 400 -9.28 -15.49 22.57
C GLU A 400 -10.64 -15.59 21.88
N PHE A 401 -10.76 -16.45 20.85
CA PHE A 401 -12.04 -16.73 20.21
C PHE A 401 -13.09 -17.23 21.21
N TRP A 402 -12.74 -18.22 22.05
CA TRP A 402 -13.66 -18.76 23.05
C TRP A 402 -14.01 -17.74 24.15
N PHE A 403 -13.05 -16.98 24.64
CA PHE A 403 -13.30 -15.95 25.65
C PHE A 403 -14.17 -14.81 25.11
N ALA A 404 -13.91 -14.36 23.88
CA ALA A 404 -14.76 -13.39 23.21
C ALA A 404 -16.19 -13.93 23.05
N LEU A 405 -16.36 -15.22 22.76
CA LEU A 405 -17.69 -15.82 22.58
C LEU A 405 -18.49 -15.80 23.88
N ILE A 406 -17.83 -16.15 25.00
CA ILE A 406 -18.42 -16.07 26.33
C ILE A 406 -18.84 -14.63 26.66
N LYS A 407 -18.00 -13.64 26.35
CA LYS A 407 -18.33 -12.22 26.56
C LYS A 407 -19.58 -11.81 25.78
N VAL A 408 -19.66 -12.16 24.50
CA VAL A 408 -20.82 -11.83 23.66
C VAL A 408 -22.10 -12.48 24.20
N ILE A 409 -22.05 -13.76 24.56
CA ILE A 409 -23.19 -14.46 25.16
C ILE A 409 -23.59 -13.80 26.49
N ALA A 410 -22.64 -13.42 27.33
CA ALA A 410 -22.91 -12.74 28.60
C ALA A 410 -23.61 -11.39 28.40
N VAL A 411 -23.21 -10.60 27.38
CA VAL A 411 -23.90 -9.35 27.02
C VAL A 411 -25.33 -9.61 26.56
N ILE A 412 -25.55 -10.63 25.72
CA ILE A 412 -26.90 -11.00 25.25
C ILE A 412 -27.79 -11.38 26.44
N ILE A 413 -27.29 -12.23 27.35
CA ILE A 413 -28.03 -12.64 28.55
C ILE A 413 -28.32 -11.41 29.43
N PHE A 414 -27.33 -10.53 29.63
CA PHE A 414 -27.50 -9.31 30.41
C PHE A 414 -28.59 -8.39 29.82
N ILE A 415 -28.63 -8.22 28.50
CA ILE A 415 -29.68 -7.44 27.82
C ILE A 415 -31.04 -8.08 28.02
N ILE A 416 -31.16 -9.41 27.86
CA ILE A 416 -32.43 -10.13 28.05
C ILE A 416 -32.93 -9.95 29.49
N ILE A 417 -32.07 -10.18 30.49
CA ILE A 417 -32.42 -10.00 31.90
C ILE A 417 -32.80 -8.54 32.18
N GLY A 418 -32.06 -7.58 31.63
CA GLY A 418 -32.36 -6.15 31.75
C GLY A 418 -33.75 -5.80 31.19
N LEU A 419 -34.11 -6.32 30.02
CA LEU A 419 -35.44 -6.14 29.44
C LEU A 419 -36.54 -6.75 30.32
N ILE A 420 -36.35 -7.98 30.80
CA ILE A 420 -37.29 -8.65 31.72
C ILE A 420 -37.52 -7.79 32.98
N TYR A 421 -36.46 -7.17 33.52
CA TYR A 421 -36.53 -6.28 34.67
C TYR A 421 -37.26 -4.96 34.36
N ILE A 422 -36.98 -4.34 33.21
CA ILE A 422 -37.64 -3.10 32.76
C ILE A 422 -39.15 -3.31 32.58
N PHE A 423 -39.56 -4.46 32.02
CA PHE A 423 -40.97 -4.82 31.84
C PHE A 423 -41.66 -5.32 33.12
N GLY A 424 -40.91 -5.51 34.21
CA GLY A 424 -41.44 -5.89 35.52
C GLY A 424 -41.86 -7.37 35.60
N TRP A 425 -41.31 -8.24 34.75
CA TRP A 425 -41.59 -9.69 34.79
C TRP A 425 -40.85 -10.39 35.94
N ILE A 426 -39.77 -9.79 36.46
CA ILE A 426 -38.99 -10.23 37.63
C ILE A 426 -38.69 -9.01 38.51
N GLY A 427 -38.99 -9.08 39.82
CA GLY A 427 -38.90 -7.96 40.77
C GLY A 427 -40.23 -7.77 41.52
N LYS A 428 -40.29 -6.89 42.54
CA LYS A 428 -41.45 -6.66 43.44
C LYS A 428 -42.75 -6.14 42.76
N GLY A 429 -42.96 -6.41 41.47
CA GLY A 429 -44.18 -6.08 40.73
C GLY A 429 -44.27 -4.63 40.23
N GLU A 430 -43.30 -3.77 40.57
CA GLU A 430 -43.27 -2.39 40.07
C GLU A 430 -42.56 -2.33 38.70
N LYS A 431 -43.29 -1.86 37.69
CA LYS A 431 -42.73 -1.59 36.37
C LYS A 431 -41.81 -0.37 36.47
N VAL A 432 -40.50 -0.62 36.53
CA VAL A 432 -39.48 0.46 36.51
C VAL A 432 -39.63 1.30 35.24
N GLY A 433 -39.88 0.67 34.07
CA GLY A 433 -40.21 1.37 32.83
C GLY A 433 -39.24 2.51 32.52
N SER A 434 -39.77 3.71 32.29
CA SER A 434 -39.00 4.93 32.01
C SER A 434 -38.68 5.78 33.25
N SER A 435 -39.01 5.32 34.46
CA SER A 435 -38.84 6.11 35.70
C SER A 435 -37.38 6.54 35.92
N ASN A 436 -36.42 5.66 35.63
CA ASN A 436 -34.97 5.93 35.74
C ASN A 436 -34.46 7.06 34.83
N TRP A 437 -35.22 7.44 33.79
CA TRP A 437 -34.87 8.56 32.91
C TRP A 437 -35.21 9.93 33.52
N ARG A 438 -36.00 9.94 34.60
CA ARG A 438 -36.43 11.15 35.33
C ARG A 438 -36.04 11.10 36.81
N TYR A 439 -35.19 10.14 37.17
CA TYR A 439 -34.73 9.96 38.54
C TYR A 439 -33.65 11.00 38.86
N GLU A 440 -33.84 11.77 39.93
CA GLU A 440 -32.94 12.85 40.35
C GLU A 440 -32.59 13.82 39.20
N ASP A 441 -31.30 14.05 38.92
CA ASP A 441 -30.81 14.98 37.89
C ASP A 441 -30.81 14.36 36.46
N ALA A 442 -31.39 13.17 36.29
CA ALA A 442 -31.56 12.54 34.98
C ALA A 442 -32.52 13.37 34.09
N PRO A 443 -32.30 13.39 32.76
CA PRO A 443 -31.45 12.49 31.99
C PRO A 443 -29.99 12.96 31.80
N PHE A 444 -29.64 14.18 32.21
CA PHE A 444 -28.31 14.77 32.03
C PHE A 444 -27.70 15.18 33.38
N VAL A 445 -27.16 14.21 34.10
CA VAL A 445 -26.46 14.46 35.37
C VAL A 445 -25.20 15.29 35.08
N GLY A 446 -24.96 16.35 35.86
CA GLY A 446 -23.85 17.28 35.64
C GLY A 446 -23.95 18.14 34.36
N GLY A 447 -25.10 18.15 33.69
CA GLY A 447 -25.34 18.93 32.47
C GLY A 447 -24.33 18.65 31.36
N PHE A 448 -23.93 19.67 30.61
CA PHE A 448 -22.94 19.52 29.53
C PHE A 448 -21.58 18.99 30.02
N GLY A 449 -21.13 19.42 31.20
CA GLY A 449 -19.88 18.96 31.79
C GLY A 449 -19.87 17.46 32.07
N GLY A 450 -21.00 16.92 32.55
CA GLY A 450 -21.19 15.48 32.73
C GLY A 450 -21.12 14.70 31.41
N VAL A 451 -21.73 15.23 30.34
CA VAL A 451 -21.65 14.62 28.99
C VAL A 451 -20.22 14.56 28.47
N VAL A 452 -19.45 15.64 28.64
CA VAL A 452 -18.03 15.68 28.22
C VAL A 452 -17.18 14.71 29.03
N GLN A 453 -17.43 14.55 30.34
CA GLN A 453 -16.74 13.54 31.15
C GLN A 453 -17.07 12.12 30.69
N VAL A 454 -18.33 11.86 30.35
CA VAL A 454 -18.74 10.57 29.81
C VAL A 454 -18.12 10.27 28.45
N PHE A 455 -17.81 11.30 27.65
CA PHE A 455 -17.12 11.13 26.38
C PHE A 455 -15.73 10.46 26.54
N VAL A 456 -15.01 10.73 27.63
CA VAL A 456 -13.73 10.07 27.94
C VAL A 456 -13.93 8.59 28.25
N PHE A 457 -14.96 8.23 29.03
CA PHE A 457 -15.31 6.83 29.30
C PHE A 457 -15.76 6.10 28.03
N ALA A 458 -16.53 6.77 27.17
CA ALA A 458 -16.92 6.22 25.88
C ALA A 458 -15.72 5.96 24.96
N GLY A 459 -14.76 6.90 24.90
CA GLY A 459 -13.51 6.72 24.15
C GLY A 459 -12.72 5.50 24.62
N PHE A 460 -12.60 5.30 25.94
CA PHE A 460 -12.00 4.09 26.51
C PHE A 460 -12.78 2.81 26.16
N ALA A 461 -14.11 2.86 26.12
CA ALA A 461 -14.94 1.71 25.77
C ALA A 461 -14.87 1.32 24.28
N PHE A 462 -14.58 2.28 23.38
CA PHE A 462 -14.42 2.01 21.94
C PHE A 462 -13.00 1.61 21.52
N GLN A 463 -12.03 1.68 22.45
CA GLN A 463 -10.67 1.21 22.20
C GLN A 463 -10.68 -0.29 21.82
N GLY A 464 -9.82 -0.68 20.88
CA GLY A 464 -9.73 -2.06 20.38
C GLY A 464 -10.54 -2.32 19.11
N THR A 465 -11.38 -1.37 18.67
CA THR A 465 -12.05 -1.44 17.36
C THR A 465 -11.02 -1.46 16.22
N GLU A 466 -9.89 -0.79 16.41
CA GLU A 466 -8.80 -0.64 15.46
C GLU A 466 -7.94 -1.90 15.30
N ILE A 467 -8.07 -2.87 16.21
CA ILE A 467 -7.32 -4.14 16.14
C ILE A 467 -7.60 -4.84 14.80
N ILE A 468 -8.83 -4.72 14.28
CA ILE A 468 -9.19 -5.33 12.99
C ILE A 468 -8.30 -4.80 11.85
N GLY A 469 -7.94 -3.52 11.89
CA GLY A 469 -7.06 -2.90 10.92
C GLY A 469 -5.66 -3.50 10.99
N ILE A 470 -5.13 -3.75 12.20
CA ILE A 470 -3.81 -4.34 12.40
C ILE A 470 -3.80 -5.82 11.99
N THR A 471 -4.83 -6.57 12.39
CA THR A 471 -4.95 -8.00 12.09
C THR A 471 -5.30 -8.29 10.63
N SER A 472 -5.81 -7.30 9.88
CA SER A 472 -6.14 -7.46 8.45
C SER A 472 -4.92 -7.88 7.62
N GLY A 473 -3.73 -7.39 7.94
CA GLY A 473 -2.47 -7.80 7.30
C GLY A 473 -2.07 -9.26 7.56
N GLU A 474 -2.63 -9.87 8.61
CA GLU A 474 -2.42 -11.28 8.98
C GLU A 474 -3.53 -12.20 8.47
N SER A 475 -4.53 -11.64 7.79
CA SER A 475 -5.62 -12.38 7.16
C SER A 475 -5.10 -13.29 6.05
N LYS A 476 -5.81 -14.40 5.80
CA LYS A 476 -5.56 -15.25 4.63
C LYS A 476 -5.86 -14.54 3.31
N ASN A 477 -6.79 -13.57 3.30
CA ASN A 477 -7.08 -12.72 2.13
C ASN A 477 -7.29 -11.25 2.56
N PRO A 478 -6.21 -10.49 2.81
CA PRO A 478 -6.27 -9.12 3.35
C PRO A 478 -7.04 -8.11 2.50
N SER A 479 -7.09 -8.29 1.17
CA SER A 479 -7.81 -7.36 0.28
C SER A 479 -9.34 -7.57 0.29
N LYS A 480 -9.80 -8.74 0.74
CA LYS A 480 -11.21 -9.13 0.75
C LYS A 480 -11.81 -9.07 2.17
N ASP A 481 -11.06 -9.60 3.13
CA ASP A 481 -11.45 -9.74 4.53
C ASP A 481 -11.00 -8.51 5.33
#